data_AF-A0A813DSC6-F1
#
_entry.id   AF-A0A813DSC6-F1
#
_cell.length_a   1.000
_cell.length_b   1.000
_cell.length_c   1.000
_cell.angle_alpha   90.00
_cell.angle_beta   90.00
_cell.angle_gamma   90.00
#
_symmetry.space_group_name_H-M   'P 1'
#
loop_
_entity.id
_entity.type
_entity.pdbx_description
1 polymer ?
#
loop_
_entity_poly.entity_id
_entity_poly.type
_entity_poly.pdbx_seq_one_letter_code
_entity_poly.pdbx_strand_id
1 'polypeptide(L)'
;MCAGYIFFLPSATTIVWTRLYKRLGLSDLPANVQIGLVGVMFIAATIIIYYFGLEEFFIPKACIVIGIAMAAGVWLDASAVTEEDRRLKHASSQWPMETQCSTPAQGGGGNALKWARRVSWMLTAFYSFFAIMLGVMDMSNQEMYSSLNESGGSNHMLLPTGMVQQIFATSPTLAEWFPAANDVFGGGLVRVDHTDSKAINAIYPGETTGRLDSRVLEVLREIGHQAREISFETGRVMGPGFGTPNPTGSAFVRYTAPALELRRMLAEAQVAGEAFSLVYSRPPRFTYPSIEVFEEVDSGKHLVEVTYKFDGKGQASCILTGGATCDPQEIAMLGPPRGWGAKVLIHNPHPISQGEHLQVCRN
;
A
#
# COMPACT_ATOMS: atom_id res chain seq x y z
N MET A 1 7.31 8.41 34.61
CA MET A 1 5.90 8.53 35.03
C MET A 1 5.01 8.32 33.81
N CYS A 2 4.70 7.08 33.42
CA CYS A 2 3.71 6.74 32.36
C CYS A 2 3.55 5.20 32.28
N ALA A 3 3.00 4.59 33.34
CA ALA A 3 2.66 3.15 33.35
C ALA A 3 1.24 2.89 33.89
N GLY A 4 0.38 3.91 33.90
CA GLY A 4 -0.93 3.87 34.60
C GLY A 4 -2.19 3.85 33.74
N TYR A 5 -2.11 3.97 32.41
CA TYR A 5 -3.29 4.22 31.57
C TYR A 5 -3.87 3.01 30.82
N ILE A 6 -3.32 1.80 31.00
CA ILE A 6 -3.73 0.64 30.17
C ILE A 6 -4.91 -0.16 30.75
N PHE A 7 -5.36 0.07 31.99
CA PHE A 7 -6.38 -0.79 32.62
C PHE A 7 -7.81 -0.20 32.76
N PHE A 8 -8.09 1.03 32.32
CA PHE A 8 -9.40 1.68 32.57
C PHE A 8 -10.35 1.82 31.37
N LEU A 9 -9.96 1.41 30.16
CA LEU A 9 -10.79 1.51 28.95
C LEU A 9 -11.80 0.35 28.66
N PRO A 10 -11.73 -0.85 29.26
CA PRO A 10 -12.71 -1.90 28.93
C PRO A 10 -14.13 -1.59 29.43
N SER A 11 -14.29 -0.89 30.56
CA SER A 11 -15.60 -0.81 31.24
C SER A 11 -16.61 0.09 30.52
N ALA A 12 -16.18 1.24 29.98
CA ALA A 12 -17.09 2.19 29.33
C ALA A 12 -17.59 1.68 27.97
N THR A 13 -16.69 1.08 27.17
CA THR A 13 -17.05 0.48 25.88
C THR A 13 -17.94 -0.73 26.08
N THR A 14 -17.62 -1.64 27.02
CA THR A 14 -18.49 -2.80 27.31
C THR A 14 -19.89 -2.35 27.73
N ILE A 15 -20.04 -1.35 28.60
CA ILE A 15 -21.37 -0.86 29.04
C ILE A 15 -22.18 -0.26 27.86
N VAL A 16 -21.53 0.53 26.99
CA VAL A 16 -22.19 1.11 25.81
C VAL A 16 -22.63 0.01 24.84
N TRP A 17 -21.76 -0.98 24.60
CA TRP A 17 -22.07 -2.13 23.75
C TRP A 17 -23.18 -2.99 24.33
N THR A 18 -23.17 -3.32 25.63
CA THR A 18 -24.24 -4.10 26.27
C THR A 18 -25.59 -3.37 26.18
N ARG A 19 -25.61 -2.04 26.34
CA ARG A 19 -26.83 -1.23 26.19
C ARG A 19 -27.33 -1.16 24.74
N LEU A 20 -26.42 -1.07 23.78
CA LEU A 20 -26.75 -1.08 22.35
C LEU A 20 -27.31 -2.45 21.92
N TYR A 21 -26.66 -3.54 22.33
CA TYR A 21 -27.13 -4.91 22.10
C TYR A 21 -28.52 -5.15 22.66
N LYS A 22 -28.78 -4.68 23.88
CA LYS A 22 -30.10 -4.80 24.51
C LYS A 22 -31.16 -3.95 23.81
N ARG A 23 -30.82 -2.75 23.33
CA ARG A 23 -31.73 -1.90 22.55
C ARG A 23 -32.06 -2.46 21.17
N LEU A 24 -31.12 -3.16 20.54
CA LEU A 24 -31.30 -3.78 19.24
C LEU A 24 -31.94 -5.18 19.31
N GLY A 25 -32.29 -5.67 20.50
CA GLY A 25 -32.86 -7.01 20.70
C GLY A 25 -31.87 -8.15 20.42
N LEU A 26 -30.55 -7.86 20.46
CA LEU A 26 -29.49 -8.82 20.11
C LEU A 26 -28.97 -9.61 21.32
N SER A 27 -29.44 -9.30 22.54
CA SER A 27 -28.95 -9.91 23.79
C SER A 27 -29.25 -11.40 23.90
N ASP A 28 -30.29 -11.88 23.20
CA ASP A 28 -30.77 -13.26 23.29
C ASP A 28 -30.15 -14.16 22.21
N LEU A 29 -29.27 -13.59 21.37
CA LEU A 29 -28.55 -14.35 20.35
C LEU A 29 -27.46 -15.22 21.00
N PRO A 30 -27.18 -16.42 20.45
CA PRO A 30 -26.04 -17.23 20.88
C PRO A 30 -24.72 -16.43 20.86
N ALA A 31 -23.85 -16.65 21.84
CA ALA A 31 -22.63 -15.85 22.05
C ALA A 31 -21.74 -15.76 20.79
N ASN A 32 -21.66 -16.82 20.00
CA ASN A 32 -20.91 -16.85 18.74
C ASN A 32 -21.52 -15.94 17.64
N VAL A 33 -22.85 -15.76 17.62
CA VAL A 33 -23.51 -14.80 16.71
C VAL A 33 -23.25 -13.37 17.17
N GLN A 34 -23.26 -13.11 18.48
CA GLN A 34 -22.92 -11.80 19.03
C GLN A 34 -21.48 -11.42 18.67
N ILE A 35 -20.52 -12.34 18.83
CA ILE A 35 -19.11 -12.11 18.44
C ILE A 35 -18.98 -11.82 16.94
N GLY A 36 -19.69 -12.57 16.09
CA GLY A 36 -19.71 -12.33 14.64
C GLY A 36 -20.28 -10.95 14.26
N LEU A 37 -21.37 -10.52 14.89
CA LEU A 37 -21.98 -9.20 14.67
C LEU A 37 -21.07 -8.06 15.14
N VAL A 38 -20.39 -8.19 16.27
CA VAL A 38 -19.35 -7.23 16.70
C VAL A 38 -18.28 -7.12 15.63
N GLY A 39 -17.79 -8.25 15.09
CA GLY A 39 -16.79 -8.25 14.02
C GLY A 39 -17.25 -7.53 12.75
N VAL A 40 -18.48 -7.81 12.27
CA VAL A 40 -19.03 -7.16 11.07
C VAL A 40 -19.26 -5.67 11.28
N MET A 41 -19.83 -5.27 12.42
CA MET A 41 -20.04 -3.85 12.74
C MET A 41 -18.71 -3.11 12.91
N PHE A 42 -17.68 -3.77 13.43
CA PHE A 42 -16.35 -3.18 13.57
C PHE A 42 -15.67 -3.00 12.21
N ILE A 43 -15.79 -3.99 11.31
CA ILE A 43 -15.32 -3.86 9.92
C ILE A 43 -16.06 -2.71 9.21
N ALA A 44 -17.40 -2.66 9.32
CA ALA A 44 -18.18 -1.58 8.72
C ALA A 44 -17.82 -0.21 9.29
N ALA A 45 -17.65 -0.09 10.61
CA ALA A 45 -17.20 1.14 11.25
C ALA A 45 -15.78 1.52 10.83
N THR A 46 -14.87 0.54 10.68
CA THR A 46 -13.51 0.77 10.19
C THR A 46 -13.53 1.27 8.75
N ILE A 47 -14.34 0.65 7.89
CA ILE A 47 -14.53 1.09 6.49
C ILE A 47 -15.08 2.53 6.47
N ILE A 48 -16.10 2.85 7.28
CA ILE A 48 -16.67 4.20 7.35
C ILE A 48 -15.63 5.20 7.86
N ILE A 49 -14.94 4.91 8.97
CA ILE A 49 -13.90 5.79 9.53
C ILE A 49 -12.79 6.04 8.50
N TYR A 50 -12.38 4.99 7.78
CA TYR A 50 -11.36 5.06 6.75
C TYR A 50 -11.83 5.87 5.52
N TYR A 51 -13.06 5.63 5.06
CA TYR A 51 -13.63 6.28 3.88
C TYR A 51 -13.92 7.77 4.11
N PHE A 52 -14.25 8.17 5.34
CA PHE A 52 -14.50 9.56 5.71
C PHE A 52 -13.28 10.27 6.33
N GLY A 53 -12.12 9.62 6.39
CA GLY A 53 -10.89 10.25 6.89
C GLY A 53 -10.93 10.63 8.38
N LEU A 54 -11.73 9.94 9.20
CA LEU A 54 -11.93 10.25 10.64
C LEU A 54 -10.84 9.64 11.55
N GLU A 55 -9.67 9.34 10.99
CA GLU A 55 -8.64 8.53 11.64
C GLU A 55 -7.91 9.22 12.79
N GLU A 56 -7.94 10.56 12.88
CA GLU A 56 -7.36 11.28 14.02
C GLU A 56 -8.06 10.97 15.35
N PHE A 57 -9.23 10.33 15.31
CA PHE A 57 -10.03 9.99 16.49
C PHE A 57 -9.95 8.50 16.89
N PHE A 58 -9.33 7.61 16.10
CA PHE A 58 -9.37 6.16 16.37
C PHE A 58 -8.01 5.47 16.14
N ILE A 59 -7.43 4.92 17.22
CA ILE A 59 -6.05 4.40 17.24
C ILE A 59 -5.96 2.99 16.60
N PRO A 60 -5.06 2.76 15.60
CA PRO A 60 -4.86 1.46 14.93
C PRO A 60 -4.47 0.29 15.86
N LYS A 61 -3.96 0.57 17.06
CA LYS A 61 -3.59 -0.44 18.07
C LYS A 61 -4.78 -1.30 18.52
N ALA A 62 -6.00 -0.79 18.44
CA ALA A 62 -7.21 -1.56 18.75
C ALA A 62 -7.42 -2.72 17.76
N CYS A 63 -7.08 -2.54 16.48
CA CYS A 63 -7.29 -3.55 15.44
C CYS A 63 -6.37 -4.77 15.63
N ILE A 64 -5.12 -4.57 16.06
CA ILE A 64 -4.17 -5.66 16.32
C ILE A 64 -4.58 -6.47 17.56
N VAL A 65 -4.97 -5.79 18.64
CA VAL A 65 -5.42 -6.46 19.87
C VAL A 65 -6.71 -7.26 19.64
N ILE A 66 -7.64 -6.73 18.84
CA ILE A 66 -8.90 -7.40 18.52
C ILE A 66 -8.66 -8.56 17.54
N GLY A 67 -7.76 -8.43 16.56
CA GLY A 67 -7.37 -9.53 15.67
C GLY A 67 -6.73 -10.70 16.43
N ILE A 68 -5.86 -10.40 17.40
CA ILE A 68 -5.27 -11.41 18.30
C ILE A 68 -6.34 -12.04 19.19
N ALA A 69 -7.28 -11.26 19.72
CA ALA A 69 -8.37 -11.79 20.54
C ALA A 69 -9.34 -12.68 19.75
N MET A 70 -9.62 -12.36 18.47
CA MET A 70 -10.42 -13.20 17.58
C MET A 70 -9.70 -14.49 17.20
N ALA A 71 -8.40 -14.43 16.89
CA ALA A 71 -7.59 -15.62 16.60
C ALA A 71 -7.46 -16.54 17.84
N ALA A 72 -7.26 -15.96 19.03
CA ALA A 72 -7.25 -16.69 20.29
C ALA A 72 -8.62 -17.31 20.61
N GLY A 73 -9.72 -16.60 20.35
CA GLY A 73 -11.07 -17.13 20.51
C GLY A 73 -11.34 -18.33 19.60
N VAL A 74 -10.94 -18.25 18.32
CA VAL A 74 -11.07 -19.37 17.37
C VAL A 74 -10.19 -20.56 17.77
N TRP A 75 -8.99 -20.32 18.30
CA TRP A 75 -8.09 -21.38 18.74
C TRP A 75 -8.56 -22.07 20.04
N LEU A 76 -9.10 -21.31 20.98
CA LEU A 76 -9.68 -21.84 22.22
C LEU A 76 -10.96 -22.66 21.96
N ASP A 77 -11.77 -22.26 20.98
CA ASP A 77 -12.97 -23.02 20.59
C ASP A 77 -12.60 -24.32 19.84
N ALA A 78 -11.59 -24.28 18.96
CA ALA A 78 -11.09 -25.48 18.27
C ALA A 78 -10.44 -26.50 19.22
N SER A 79 -9.73 -26.02 20.26
CA SER A 79 -9.15 -26.91 21.28
C SER A 79 -10.21 -27.52 22.19
N ALA A 80 -11.28 -26.79 22.54
CA ALA A 80 -12.41 -27.34 23.30
C ALA A 80 -13.12 -28.47 22.55
N VAL A 81 -13.34 -28.32 21.24
CA VAL A 81 -13.97 -29.35 20.38
C VAL A 81 -13.13 -30.64 20.30
N THR A 82 -11.79 -30.53 20.27
CA THR A 82 -10.92 -31.72 20.22
C THR A 82 -10.81 -32.47 21.54
N GLU A 83 -10.91 -31.78 22.67
CA GLU A 83 -10.92 -32.39 24.01
C GLU A 83 -12.21 -33.18 24.26
N GLU A 84 -13.36 -32.64 23.83
CA GLU A 84 -14.67 -33.27 23.96
C GLU A 84 -14.81 -34.51 23.05
N ASP A 85 -14.33 -34.44 21.81
CA ASP A 85 -14.30 -35.58 20.88
C ASP A 85 -13.36 -36.70 21.37
N ARG A 86 -12.25 -36.35 22.05
CA ARG A 86 -11.33 -37.33 22.66
C ARG A 86 -11.96 -38.01 23.88
N ARG A 87 -12.75 -37.30 24.69
CA ARG A 87 -13.51 -37.88 25.82
C ARG A 87 -14.64 -38.80 25.36
N LEU A 88 -15.36 -38.43 24.30
CA LEU A 88 -16.45 -39.23 23.75
C LEU A 88 -15.94 -40.55 23.13
N LYS A 89 -14.79 -40.52 22.46
CA LYS A 89 -14.13 -41.73 21.92
C LYS A 89 -13.61 -42.68 23.01
N HIS A 90 -13.24 -42.17 24.18
CA HIS A 90 -12.81 -42.99 25.30
C HIS A 90 -13.99 -43.62 26.05
N ALA A 91 -15.15 -42.97 26.09
CA ALA A 91 -16.36 -43.47 26.73
C ALA A 91 -17.11 -44.53 25.88
N SER A 92 -16.94 -44.51 24.55
CA SER A 92 -17.66 -45.42 23.63
C SER A 92 -17.11 -46.85 23.58
N SER A 93 -16.01 -47.18 24.27
CA SER A 93 -15.42 -48.53 24.24
C SER A 93 -15.90 -49.45 25.38
N GLN A 94 -16.77 -49.00 26.29
CA GLN A 94 -17.09 -49.75 27.52
C GLN A 94 -18.57 -50.06 27.80
N TRP A 95 -19.51 -49.87 26.86
CA TRP A 95 -20.94 -50.13 27.15
C TRP A 95 -21.60 -51.10 26.17
N PRO A 96 -22.22 -52.20 26.66
CA PRO A 96 -23.08 -53.04 25.86
C PRO A 96 -24.54 -52.56 25.89
N MET A 97 -25.18 -52.68 24.73
CA MET A 97 -26.61 -52.66 24.42
C MET A 97 -27.45 -51.40 24.69
N GLU A 98 -27.76 -50.73 23.58
CA GLU A 98 -29.13 -50.51 23.10
C GLU A 98 -30.10 -49.85 24.09
N THR A 99 -29.74 -48.65 24.53
CA THR A 99 -30.72 -47.66 24.97
C THR A 99 -30.91 -46.68 23.81
N GLN A 100 -32.13 -46.58 23.28
CA GLN A 100 -32.50 -45.52 22.33
C GLN A 100 -32.38 -44.17 23.03
N CYS A 101 -31.16 -43.61 23.03
CA CYS A 101 -30.92 -42.23 23.41
C CYS A 101 -31.55 -41.35 22.33
N SER A 102 -32.68 -40.74 22.68
CA SER A 102 -33.20 -39.57 21.98
C SER A 102 -32.05 -38.60 21.75
N THR A 103 -31.74 -38.35 20.48
CA THR A 103 -30.72 -37.40 20.08
C THR A 103 -31.06 -36.06 20.74
N PRO A 104 -30.19 -35.49 21.59
CA PRO A 104 -30.45 -34.19 22.17
C PRO A 104 -30.71 -33.23 21.01
N ALA A 105 -31.83 -32.50 21.09
CA ALA A 105 -32.26 -31.59 20.05
C ALA A 105 -31.06 -30.76 19.59
N GLN A 106 -30.74 -30.85 18.29
CA GLN A 106 -29.68 -30.10 17.64
C GLN A 106 -29.99 -28.60 17.77
N GLY A 107 -29.66 -28.04 18.93
CA GLY A 107 -29.96 -26.66 19.28
C GLY A 107 -29.05 -25.74 18.49
N GLY A 108 -29.63 -25.02 17.52
CA GLY A 108 -29.32 -23.65 17.07
C GLY A 108 -27.90 -23.25 16.63
N GLY A 109 -26.83 -23.81 17.20
CA GLY A 109 -25.44 -23.39 17.02
C GLY A 109 -24.83 -23.74 15.67
N GLY A 110 -25.41 -24.71 14.95
CA GLY A 110 -24.91 -25.14 13.65
C GLY A 110 -24.98 -24.06 12.56
N ASN A 111 -25.90 -23.09 12.67
CA ASN A 111 -26.03 -22.02 11.68
C ASN A 111 -24.97 -20.93 11.88
N ALA A 112 -24.62 -20.61 13.12
CA ALA A 112 -23.64 -19.58 13.44
C ALA A 112 -22.22 -19.97 12.98
N LEU A 113 -21.80 -21.22 13.23
CA LEU A 113 -20.50 -21.72 12.77
C LEU A 113 -20.41 -21.77 11.24
N LYS A 114 -21.50 -22.17 10.56
CA LYS A 114 -21.59 -22.13 9.09
C LYS A 114 -21.48 -20.70 8.55
N TRP A 115 -22.10 -19.73 9.20
CA TRP A 115 -22.00 -18.31 8.84
C TRP A 115 -20.59 -17.76 9.05
N ALA A 116 -19.97 -18.00 10.20
CA ALA A 116 -18.60 -17.56 10.48
C ALA A 116 -17.62 -18.12 9.44
N ARG A 117 -17.73 -19.42 9.12
CA ARG A 117 -16.93 -20.04 8.06
C ARG A 117 -17.14 -19.36 6.71
N ARG A 118 -18.39 -19.09 6.32
CA ARG A 118 -18.70 -18.39 5.05
C ARG A 118 -18.09 -16.99 5.01
N VAL A 119 -18.23 -16.20 6.06
CA VAL A 119 -17.64 -14.85 6.16
C VAL A 119 -16.11 -14.92 6.06
N SER A 120 -15.48 -15.84 6.79
CA SER A 120 -14.03 -16.04 6.72
C SER A 120 -13.57 -16.40 5.31
N TRP A 121 -14.28 -17.29 4.62
CA TRP A 121 -13.97 -17.64 3.21
C TRP A 121 -14.14 -16.46 2.28
N MET A 122 -15.22 -15.67 2.43
CA MET A 122 -15.43 -14.47 1.61
C MET A 122 -14.35 -13.42 1.85
N LEU A 123 -13.96 -13.17 3.10
CA LEU A 123 -12.88 -12.23 3.42
C LEU A 123 -11.54 -12.71 2.89
N THR A 124 -11.25 -14.00 3.02
CA THR A 124 -10.02 -14.60 2.46
C THR A 124 -10.01 -14.50 0.95
N ALA A 125 -11.12 -14.84 0.28
CA ALA A 125 -11.23 -14.70 -1.16
C ALA A 125 -11.15 -13.24 -1.61
N PHE A 126 -11.74 -12.32 -0.86
CA PHE A 126 -11.64 -10.89 -1.13
C PHE A 126 -10.19 -10.42 -1.03
N TYR A 127 -9.51 -10.72 0.07
CA TYR A 127 -8.11 -10.35 0.29
C TYR A 127 -7.17 -10.98 -0.75
N SER A 128 -7.28 -12.29 -0.97
CA SER A 128 -6.34 -13.03 -1.82
C SER A 128 -6.57 -12.85 -3.32
N PHE A 129 -7.78 -12.46 -3.75
CA PHE A 129 -8.09 -12.32 -5.18
C PHE A 129 -8.58 -10.92 -5.51
N PHE A 130 -9.65 -10.45 -4.87
CA PHE A 130 -10.27 -9.19 -5.26
C PHE A 130 -9.43 -7.96 -4.90
N ALA A 131 -8.80 -7.91 -3.73
CA ALA A 131 -7.96 -6.80 -3.33
C ALA A 131 -6.75 -6.65 -4.28
N ILE A 132 -6.21 -7.76 -4.75
CA ILE A 132 -5.17 -7.80 -5.80
C ILE A 132 -5.73 -7.35 -7.16
N MET A 133 -6.88 -7.87 -7.59
CA MET A 133 -7.51 -7.47 -8.85
C MET A 133 -7.87 -5.98 -8.88
N LEU A 134 -8.29 -5.44 -7.72
CA LEU A 134 -8.55 -4.03 -7.48
C LEU A 134 -7.29 -3.22 -7.19
N GLY A 135 -6.11 -3.86 -7.14
CA GLY A 135 -4.78 -3.31 -6.78
C GLY A 135 -4.76 -2.47 -5.51
N VAL A 136 -5.62 -2.84 -4.55
CA VAL A 136 -5.49 -2.42 -3.15
C VAL A 136 -4.32 -3.16 -2.49
N MET A 137 -3.95 -4.33 -3.03
CA MET A 137 -2.77 -5.08 -2.63
C MET A 137 -1.85 -5.28 -3.81
N ASP A 138 -0.58 -5.00 -3.57
CA ASP A 138 0.47 -5.34 -4.52
C ASP A 138 0.72 -6.86 -4.52
N MET A 139 0.93 -7.42 -5.70
CA MET A 139 1.56 -8.72 -5.84
C MET A 139 3.03 -8.38 -5.92
N SER A 140 3.71 -8.41 -4.78
CA SER A 140 5.12 -8.03 -4.57
C SER A 140 6.12 -8.91 -5.33
N ASN A 141 5.85 -9.21 -6.59
CA ASN A 141 6.70 -9.99 -7.46
C ASN A 141 6.61 -9.44 -8.87
N GLN A 142 7.76 -8.98 -9.31
CA GLN A 142 8.10 -8.84 -10.71
C GLN A 142 7.69 -10.13 -11.48
N GLU A 143 6.93 -9.94 -12.57
CA GLU A 143 7.17 -10.60 -13.87
C GLU A 143 6.61 -12.01 -14.12
N MET A 144 5.60 -12.07 -15.00
CA MET A 144 5.73 -12.97 -16.15
C MET A 144 5.71 -12.24 -17.51
N TYR A 145 5.29 -10.96 -17.55
CA TYR A 145 5.17 -10.19 -18.81
C TYR A 145 5.31 -8.65 -18.66
N SER A 146 5.79 -8.10 -17.53
CA SER A 146 5.57 -6.67 -17.20
C SER A 146 6.77 -5.73 -17.30
N SER A 147 8.01 -6.17 -17.56
CA SER A 147 9.11 -5.23 -17.91
C SER A 147 8.85 -4.43 -19.19
N LEU A 148 7.78 -4.77 -19.91
CA LEU A 148 7.21 -3.95 -20.99
C LEU A 148 6.43 -2.77 -20.39
N ASN A 149 7.14 -1.72 -20.00
CA ASN A 149 6.61 -0.36 -19.80
C ASN A 149 5.72 -0.17 -18.54
N GLU A 150 6.22 -0.51 -17.35
CA GLU A 150 5.56 -0.19 -16.05
C GLU A 150 5.52 1.31 -15.72
N SER A 151 5.85 2.21 -16.66
CA SER A 151 5.84 3.65 -16.45
C SER A 151 4.42 4.16 -16.17
N GLY A 152 4.02 4.12 -14.91
CA GLY A 152 2.81 4.76 -14.41
C GLY A 152 1.70 3.85 -13.90
N GLY A 153 1.90 2.60 -13.47
CA GLY A 153 0.77 1.88 -12.87
C GLY A 153 1.08 0.56 -12.19
N SER A 154 0.43 0.34 -11.05
CA SER A 154 0.41 -0.94 -10.34
C SER A 154 -0.26 -2.04 -11.17
N ASN A 155 0.05 -3.28 -10.80
CA ASN A 155 -0.47 -4.59 -11.21
C ASN A 155 -2.02 -4.79 -11.17
N HIS A 156 -2.85 -3.75 -11.26
CA HIS A 156 -4.31 -3.91 -11.26
C HIS A 156 -4.78 -4.73 -12.47
N MET A 157 -5.40 -5.88 -12.21
CA MET A 157 -5.96 -6.74 -13.26
C MET A 157 -7.27 -6.20 -13.85
N LEU A 158 -7.98 -5.31 -13.14
CA LEU A 158 -9.26 -4.76 -13.59
C LEU A 158 -9.12 -3.38 -14.27
N LEU A 159 -8.36 -2.48 -13.66
CA LEU A 159 -8.11 -1.11 -14.15
C LEU A 159 -6.68 -0.73 -13.77
N PRO A 160 -5.69 -0.88 -14.68
CA PRO A 160 -4.31 -0.44 -14.46
C PRO A 160 -4.32 0.98 -13.90
N THR A 161 -3.60 1.23 -12.79
CA THR A 161 -3.66 2.56 -12.17
C THR A 161 -3.19 3.67 -13.11
N GLY A 162 -2.30 3.36 -14.05
CA GLY A 162 -1.93 4.32 -15.11
C GLY A 162 -3.09 4.75 -15.98
N MET A 163 -4.06 3.87 -16.25
CA MET A 163 -5.28 4.23 -16.95
C MET A 163 -6.15 5.16 -16.09
N VAL A 164 -6.32 4.85 -14.81
CA VAL A 164 -7.07 5.70 -13.87
C VAL A 164 -6.42 7.08 -13.78
N GLN A 165 -5.11 7.11 -13.64
CA GLN A 165 -4.34 8.34 -13.56
C GLN A 165 -4.40 9.15 -14.88
N GLN A 166 -4.38 8.47 -16.04
CA GLN A 166 -4.60 9.11 -17.35
C GLN A 166 -6.01 9.70 -17.49
N ILE A 167 -7.04 9.02 -16.97
CA ILE A 167 -8.41 9.54 -16.97
C ILE A 167 -8.49 10.81 -16.12
N PHE A 168 -7.92 10.82 -14.91
CA PHE A 168 -7.89 12.02 -14.05
C PHE A 168 -7.07 13.15 -14.66
N ALA A 169 -5.99 12.83 -15.36
CA ALA A 169 -5.19 13.79 -16.12
C ALA A 169 -5.94 14.44 -17.29
N THR A 170 -6.89 13.73 -17.91
CA THR A 170 -7.56 14.19 -19.15
C THR A 170 -9.02 14.62 -18.96
N SER A 171 -9.61 14.35 -17.79
CA SER A 171 -11.01 14.68 -17.49
C SER A 171 -11.12 15.66 -16.31
N PRO A 172 -11.14 16.99 -16.57
CA PRO A 172 -11.32 18.01 -15.53
C PRO A 172 -12.62 17.81 -14.74
N THR A 173 -13.69 17.39 -15.41
CA THR A 173 -14.99 17.12 -14.77
C THR A 173 -14.88 15.98 -13.76
N LEU A 174 -14.17 14.90 -14.09
CA LEU A 174 -13.99 13.79 -13.15
C LEU A 174 -13.10 14.21 -11.97
N ALA A 175 -12.06 14.99 -12.24
CA ALA A 175 -11.19 15.54 -11.21
C ALA A 175 -11.95 16.44 -10.22
N GLU A 176 -12.89 17.25 -10.72
CA GLU A 176 -13.78 18.08 -9.90
C GLU A 176 -14.77 17.26 -9.08
N TRP A 177 -15.36 16.21 -9.68
CA TRP A 177 -16.35 15.35 -9.00
C TRP A 177 -15.72 14.44 -7.93
N PHE A 178 -14.48 14.02 -8.13
CA PHE A 178 -13.77 13.12 -7.23
C PHE A 178 -12.41 13.72 -6.80
N PRO A 179 -12.40 14.81 -6.03
CA PRO A 179 -11.17 15.54 -5.70
C PRO A 179 -10.19 14.69 -4.88
N ALA A 180 -10.70 13.79 -4.02
CA ALA A 180 -9.85 12.87 -3.27
C ALA A 180 -9.17 11.82 -4.16
N ALA A 181 -9.85 11.34 -5.21
CA ALA A 181 -9.25 10.43 -6.18
C ALA A 181 -8.28 11.18 -7.10
N ASN A 182 -8.59 12.43 -7.47
CA ASN A 182 -7.69 13.29 -8.23
C ASN A 182 -6.41 13.65 -7.46
N ASP A 183 -6.48 13.86 -6.13
CA ASP A 183 -5.27 14.06 -5.31
C ASP A 183 -4.33 12.84 -5.35
N VAL A 184 -4.91 11.65 -5.46
CA VAL A 184 -4.17 10.38 -5.45
C VAL A 184 -3.66 9.99 -6.83
N PHE A 185 -4.50 10.14 -7.86
CA PHE A 185 -4.25 9.65 -9.22
C PHE A 185 -3.93 10.75 -10.23
N GLY A 186 -4.16 12.01 -9.90
CA GLY A 186 -3.83 13.14 -10.76
C GLY A 186 -2.32 13.41 -10.82
N GLY A 187 -1.93 14.33 -11.70
CA GLY A 187 -0.56 14.86 -11.77
C GLY A 187 0.41 14.15 -12.72
N GLY A 188 0.05 13.00 -13.31
CA GLY A 188 0.88 12.41 -14.35
C GLY A 188 2.15 11.69 -13.86
N LEU A 189 3.00 11.33 -14.81
CA LEU A 189 4.34 10.80 -14.56
C LEU A 189 5.39 11.91 -14.65
N VAL A 190 6.38 11.88 -13.76
CA VAL A 190 7.56 12.74 -13.80
C VAL A 190 8.81 11.89 -14.00
N ARG A 191 9.87 12.48 -14.55
CA ARG A 191 11.23 11.94 -14.53
C ARG A 191 12.05 12.74 -13.56
N VAL A 192 12.57 12.11 -12.51
CA VAL A 192 13.57 12.73 -11.65
C VAL A 192 14.92 12.65 -12.36
N ASP A 193 15.46 13.82 -12.67
CA ASP A 193 16.71 13.97 -13.43
C ASP A 193 17.92 14.08 -12.52
N HIS A 194 17.74 14.74 -11.37
CA HIS A 194 18.81 14.98 -10.41
C HIS A 194 18.28 15.35 -9.04
N THR A 195 18.94 14.93 -7.97
CA THR A 195 18.79 15.54 -6.65
C THR A 195 20.04 15.37 -5.80
N ASP A 196 20.30 16.35 -4.93
CA ASP A 196 21.35 16.30 -3.91
C ASP A 196 20.80 15.93 -2.51
N SER A 197 19.49 15.66 -2.38
CA SER A 197 18.90 15.21 -1.11
C SER A 197 19.43 13.84 -0.73
N LYS A 198 20.03 13.75 0.46
CA LYS A 198 20.47 12.48 1.04
C LYS A 198 19.26 11.63 1.44
N ALA A 199 18.19 12.25 1.94
CA ALA A 199 16.97 11.55 2.31
C ALA A 199 16.34 10.85 1.09
N ILE A 200 16.22 11.55 -0.04
CA ILE A 200 15.68 10.97 -1.28
C ILE A 200 16.64 9.92 -1.83
N ASN A 201 17.92 10.25 -1.99
CA ASN A 201 18.90 9.34 -2.59
C ASN A 201 19.13 8.07 -1.77
N ALA A 202 18.86 8.06 -0.46
CA ALA A 202 18.97 6.87 0.38
C ALA A 202 17.89 5.81 0.09
N ILE A 203 16.78 6.20 -0.54
CA ILE A 203 15.62 5.32 -0.79
C ILE A 203 15.39 5.12 -2.29
N TYR A 204 15.55 6.18 -3.10
CA TYR A 204 15.22 6.18 -4.53
C TYR A 204 16.49 6.12 -5.41
N PRO A 205 16.51 5.35 -6.52
CA PRO A 205 15.41 4.49 -7.01
C PRO A 205 15.32 3.14 -6.29
N GLY A 206 16.14 2.88 -5.27
CA GLY A 206 16.14 1.60 -4.53
C GLY A 206 17.09 0.56 -5.12
N GLU A 207 18.29 0.99 -5.51
CA GLU A 207 19.32 0.14 -6.10
C GLU A 207 19.84 -0.90 -5.08
N THR A 208 19.56 -2.18 -5.28
CA THR A 208 20.00 -3.28 -4.40
C THR A 208 21.06 -4.16 -5.05
N THR A 209 21.59 -3.81 -6.22
CA THR A 209 22.66 -4.58 -6.91
C THR A 209 23.81 -5.01 -6.01
N GLY A 210 24.25 -4.15 -5.08
CA GLY A 210 25.32 -4.47 -4.13
C GLY A 210 25.02 -5.64 -3.17
N ARG A 211 23.79 -6.14 -3.15
CA ARG A 211 23.35 -7.31 -2.38
C ARG A 211 23.43 -8.61 -3.17
N LEU A 212 23.54 -8.53 -4.50
CA LEU A 212 23.69 -9.71 -5.33
C LEU A 212 25.10 -10.29 -5.20
N ASP A 213 25.18 -11.61 -5.24
CA ASP A 213 26.46 -12.31 -5.30
C ASP A 213 27.21 -11.95 -6.59
N SER A 214 28.54 -11.83 -6.52
CA SER A 214 29.36 -11.45 -7.68
C SER A 214 29.19 -12.42 -8.86
N ARG A 215 28.95 -13.72 -8.60
CA ARG A 215 28.67 -14.70 -9.65
C ARG A 215 27.32 -14.47 -10.32
N VAL A 216 26.31 -14.03 -9.58
CA VAL A 216 25.00 -13.67 -10.16
C VAL A 216 25.16 -12.47 -11.10
N LEU A 217 25.90 -11.45 -10.66
CA LEU A 217 26.18 -10.28 -11.48
C LEU A 217 26.95 -10.64 -12.76
N GLU A 218 27.92 -11.56 -12.65
CA GLU A 218 28.67 -12.05 -13.80
C GLU A 218 27.77 -12.77 -14.80
N VAL A 219 26.96 -13.73 -14.35
CA VAL A 219 26.01 -14.46 -15.22
C VAL A 219 25.01 -13.52 -15.88
N LEU A 220 24.49 -12.53 -15.16
CA LEU A 220 23.60 -11.52 -15.74
C LEU A 220 24.30 -10.74 -16.87
N ARG A 221 25.56 -10.32 -16.68
CA ARG A 221 26.33 -9.65 -17.73
C ARG A 221 26.61 -10.58 -18.93
N GLU A 222 26.92 -11.86 -18.68
CA GLU A 222 27.17 -12.85 -19.74
C GLU A 222 25.96 -13.00 -20.70
N ILE A 223 24.73 -12.88 -20.20
CA ILE A 223 23.51 -12.93 -21.02
C ILE A 223 23.07 -11.56 -21.56
N GLY A 224 23.90 -10.53 -21.43
CA GLY A 224 23.61 -9.18 -21.91
C GLY A 224 22.67 -8.36 -21.02
N HIS A 225 22.42 -8.77 -19.77
CA HIS A 225 21.69 -7.97 -18.79
C HIS A 225 22.64 -6.92 -18.15
N GLN A 226 22.11 -5.77 -17.70
CA GLN A 226 22.91 -4.72 -17.04
C GLN A 226 23.51 -5.14 -15.69
N ALA A 227 23.09 -6.32 -15.19
CA ALA A 227 23.38 -6.79 -13.84
C ALA A 227 23.08 -5.73 -12.78
N ARG A 228 21.92 -5.09 -12.93
CA ARG A 228 21.36 -4.17 -11.95
C ARG A 228 20.07 -4.72 -11.37
N GLU A 229 19.88 -4.58 -10.07
CA GLU A 229 18.67 -4.96 -9.38
C GLU A 229 18.14 -3.75 -8.63
N ILE A 230 16.96 -3.28 -9.02
CA ILE A 230 16.32 -2.13 -8.40
C ILE A 230 15.05 -2.62 -7.73
N SER A 231 15.02 -2.48 -6.41
CA SER A 231 13.91 -2.89 -5.55
C SER A 231 13.58 -1.75 -4.57
N PHE A 232 12.79 -0.80 -5.06
CA PHE A 232 12.32 0.33 -4.26
C PHE A 232 11.54 -0.09 -3.03
N GLU A 233 10.60 -1.03 -3.18
CA GLU A 233 9.85 -1.59 -2.06
C GLU A 233 10.78 -2.08 -0.94
N THR A 234 11.84 -2.79 -1.30
CA THR A 234 12.80 -3.27 -0.31
C THR A 234 13.53 -2.11 0.35
N GLY A 235 14.01 -1.12 -0.41
CA GLY A 235 14.63 0.09 0.14
C GLY A 235 13.69 0.87 1.08
N ARG A 236 12.39 0.89 0.77
CA ARG A 236 11.38 1.61 1.54
C ARG A 236 10.91 0.87 2.80
N VAL A 237 10.68 -0.43 2.70
CA VAL A 237 10.20 -1.27 3.81
C VAL A 237 11.33 -1.55 4.80
N MET A 238 12.53 -1.82 4.30
CA MET A 238 13.69 -2.12 5.14
C MET A 238 14.40 -0.85 5.65
N GLY A 239 14.14 0.29 5.00
CA GLY A 239 14.62 1.61 5.38
C GLY A 239 16.00 1.99 4.83
N PRO A 240 16.46 3.20 5.16
CA PRO A 240 17.73 3.75 4.67
C PRO A 240 18.90 2.84 5.04
N GLY A 241 19.70 2.45 4.04
CA GLY A 241 20.87 1.58 4.20
C GLY A 241 20.68 0.13 3.74
N PHE A 242 19.46 -0.27 3.38
CA PHE A 242 19.28 -1.54 2.69
C PHE A 242 19.78 -1.44 1.24
N GLY A 243 19.35 -0.40 0.52
CA GLY A 243 19.81 -0.07 -0.83
C GLY A 243 21.11 0.73 -0.87
N THR A 244 21.71 0.77 -2.04
CA THR A 244 22.83 1.64 -2.41
C THR A 244 22.28 3.03 -2.69
N PRO A 245 22.76 4.09 -2.00
CA PRO A 245 22.30 5.43 -2.27
C PRO A 245 22.55 5.83 -3.72
N ASN A 246 21.57 6.51 -4.34
CA ASN A 246 21.74 7.04 -5.68
C ASN A 246 22.84 8.13 -5.68
N PRO A 247 23.90 7.98 -6.49
CA PRO A 247 24.99 8.95 -6.49
C PRO A 247 24.53 10.30 -7.03
N THR A 248 25.17 11.38 -6.57
CA THR A 248 24.95 12.72 -7.13
C THR A 248 25.79 12.95 -8.39
N GLY A 249 25.34 13.86 -9.26
CA GLY A 249 26.11 14.33 -10.42
C GLY A 249 25.86 13.47 -11.66
N SER A 250 26.89 13.25 -12.48
CA SER A 250 26.77 12.53 -13.76
C SER A 250 26.44 11.03 -13.60
N ALA A 251 26.76 10.45 -12.44
CA ALA A 251 26.44 9.07 -12.12
C ALA A 251 24.99 8.86 -11.66
N PHE A 252 24.22 9.94 -11.48
CA PHE A 252 22.84 9.88 -10.99
C PHE A 252 21.99 8.98 -11.90
N VAL A 253 21.33 8.01 -11.27
CA VAL A 253 20.38 7.13 -11.94
C VAL A 253 19.07 7.89 -12.04
N ARG A 254 18.74 8.32 -13.26
CA ARG A 254 17.46 8.95 -13.57
C ARG A 254 16.35 7.92 -13.47
N TYR A 255 15.19 8.32 -12.99
CA TYR A 255 14.04 7.42 -12.85
C TYR A 255 12.72 8.17 -13.06
N THR A 256 11.70 7.46 -13.52
CA THR A 256 10.33 7.97 -13.55
C THR A 256 9.61 7.63 -12.25
N ALA A 257 8.66 8.47 -11.86
CA ALA A 257 7.80 8.24 -10.72
C ALA A 257 6.45 8.95 -10.92
N PRO A 258 5.33 8.42 -10.41
CA PRO A 258 4.07 9.15 -10.40
C PRO A 258 4.14 10.41 -9.54
N ALA A 259 3.33 11.42 -9.86
CA ALA A 259 3.25 12.66 -9.10
C ALA A 259 2.99 12.45 -7.60
N LEU A 260 2.18 11.44 -7.26
CA LEU A 260 1.93 11.01 -5.87
C LEU A 260 3.23 10.67 -5.13
N GLU A 261 4.12 9.93 -5.79
CA GLU A 261 5.40 9.51 -5.23
C GLU A 261 6.37 10.68 -5.15
N LEU A 262 6.42 11.57 -6.16
CA LEU A 262 7.24 12.77 -6.08
C LEU A 262 6.84 13.66 -4.89
N ARG A 263 5.54 13.92 -4.70
CA ARG A 263 5.04 14.70 -3.56
C ARG A 263 5.46 14.09 -2.22
N ARG A 264 5.46 12.76 -2.16
CA ARG A 264 5.90 12.02 -1.00
C ARG A 264 7.40 12.16 -0.75
N MET A 265 8.23 11.97 -1.77
CA MET A 265 9.68 12.18 -1.70
C MET A 265 10.02 13.56 -1.13
N LEU A 266 9.36 14.60 -1.67
CA LEU A 266 9.57 15.97 -1.23
C LEU A 266 9.16 16.18 0.22
N ALA A 267 8.00 15.66 0.63
CA ALA A 267 7.53 15.78 2.01
C ALA A 267 8.45 15.06 3.01
N GLU A 268 8.94 13.88 2.68
CA GLU A 268 9.88 13.13 3.52
C GLU A 268 11.23 13.86 3.65
N ALA A 269 11.75 14.40 2.55
CA ALA A 269 12.97 15.20 2.57
C ALA A 269 12.83 16.52 3.36
N GLN A 270 11.67 17.17 3.25
CA GLN A 270 11.35 18.36 4.06
C GLN A 270 11.30 18.04 5.56
N VAL A 271 10.70 16.91 5.94
CA VAL A 271 10.64 16.44 7.33
C VAL A 271 12.04 16.09 7.85
N ALA A 272 12.93 15.60 7.00
CA ALA A 272 14.33 15.39 7.35
C ALA A 272 15.09 16.70 7.64
N GLY A 273 14.57 17.84 7.20
CA GLY A 273 15.09 19.18 7.54
C GLY A 273 16.42 19.53 6.88
N GLU A 274 16.86 18.78 5.86
CA GLU A 274 18.05 19.13 5.09
C GLU A 274 17.71 20.12 3.97
N ALA A 275 18.65 21.00 3.65
CA ALA A 275 18.54 21.80 2.43
C ALA A 275 18.85 20.92 1.22
N PHE A 276 18.06 21.02 0.16
CA PHE A 276 18.25 20.22 -1.05
C PHE A 276 17.69 20.90 -2.30
N SER A 277 18.14 20.43 -3.45
CA SER A 277 17.64 20.70 -4.79
C SER A 277 17.20 19.40 -5.45
N LEU A 278 16.07 19.44 -6.14
CA LEU A 278 15.56 18.35 -6.97
C LEU A 278 15.17 18.92 -8.32
N VAL A 279 15.70 18.32 -9.38
CA VAL A 279 15.37 18.62 -10.76
C VAL A 279 14.56 17.45 -11.32
N TYR A 280 13.36 17.74 -11.81
CA TYR A 280 12.53 16.77 -12.50
C TYR A 280 11.97 17.34 -13.78
N SER A 281 11.75 16.46 -14.76
CA SER A 281 11.09 16.76 -16.01
C SER A 281 9.68 16.17 -16.02
N ARG A 282 8.72 16.90 -16.57
CA ARG A 282 7.36 16.41 -16.78
C ARG A 282 6.81 16.82 -18.14
N PRO A 283 5.80 16.13 -18.69
CA PRO A 283 5.16 16.59 -19.91
C PRO A 283 4.43 17.93 -19.69
N PRO A 284 4.17 18.72 -20.74
CA PRO A 284 3.66 20.09 -20.61
C PRO A 284 2.24 20.11 -20.04
N ARG A 285 1.47 19.07 -20.39
CA ARG A 285 0.23 18.70 -19.72
C ARG A 285 0.55 17.52 -18.82
N PHE A 286 -0.03 17.47 -17.62
CA PHE A 286 0.08 16.30 -16.76
C PHE A 286 -0.55 15.12 -17.49
N THR A 287 0.27 14.26 -18.11
CA THR A 287 -0.14 13.08 -18.86
C THR A 287 0.70 11.88 -18.42
N TYR A 288 0.32 10.70 -18.88
CA TYR A 288 1.10 9.46 -18.78
C TYR A 288 1.64 9.12 -20.17
N PRO A 289 2.73 9.76 -20.61
CA PRO A 289 3.38 9.33 -21.84
C PRO A 289 4.08 8.00 -21.58
N SER A 290 4.38 7.27 -22.66
CA SER A 290 5.23 6.09 -22.57
C SER A 290 6.64 6.45 -22.10
N ILE A 291 7.36 5.49 -21.52
CA ILE A 291 8.74 5.70 -21.08
C ILE A 291 9.65 6.21 -22.20
N GLU A 292 9.36 5.85 -23.45
CA GLU A 292 10.12 6.30 -24.62
C GLU A 292 10.19 7.84 -24.70
N VAL A 293 9.13 8.56 -24.31
CA VAL A 293 9.12 10.03 -24.27
C VAL A 293 10.13 10.59 -23.27
N PHE A 294 10.41 9.84 -22.20
CA PHE A 294 11.43 10.17 -21.21
C PHE A 294 12.83 9.67 -21.58
N GLU A 295 12.94 8.71 -22.49
CA GLU A 295 14.21 8.17 -23.01
C GLU A 295 14.74 8.96 -24.21
N GLU A 296 13.86 9.59 -24.99
CA GLU A 296 14.26 10.35 -26.18
C GLU A 296 15.28 11.45 -25.82
N VAL A 297 16.42 11.41 -26.52
CA VAL A 297 17.54 12.36 -26.38
C VAL A 297 17.10 13.81 -26.68
N ASP A 298 16.06 13.97 -27.50
CA ASP A 298 15.42 15.26 -27.83
C ASP A 298 14.27 15.65 -26.87
N SER A 299 14.08 14.93 -25.77
CA SER A 299 13.02 15.16 -24.76
C SER A 299 12.98 16.60 -24.21
N GLY A 300 14.06 17.37 -24.31
CA GLY A 300 14.09 18.80 -24.00
C GLY A 300 13.11 19.67 -24.82
N LYS A 301 12.59 19.17 -25.96
CA LYS A 301 11.53 19.85 -26.73
C LYS A 301 10.11 19.53 -26.24
N HIS A 302 9.95 18.46 -25.46
CA HIS A 302 8.66 17.93 -25.07
C HIS A 302 8.42 17.94 -23.56
N LEU A 303 9.46 18.15 -22.75
CA LEU A 303 9.34 18.17 -21.30
C LEU A 303 9.58 19.58 -20.74
N VAL A 304 8.84 19.89 -19.69
CA VAL A 304 9.07 21.04 -18.83
C VAL A 304 9.97 20.57 -17.70
N GLU A 305 11.17 21.15 -17.61
CA GLU A 305 12.08 20.92 -16.49
C GLU A 305 11.68 21.84 -15.34
N VAL A 306 11.67 21.28 -14.13
CA VAL A 306 11.30 21.94 -12.89
C VAL A 306 12.44 21.76 -11.91
N THR A 307 12.96 22.87 -11.40
CA THR A 307 13.92 22.91 -10.31
C THR A 307 13.20 23.29 -9.03
N TYR A 308 13.12 22.35 -8.10
CA TYR A 308 12.63 22.54 -6.76
C TYR A 308 13.81 22.68 -5.79
N LYS A 309 13.75 23.67 -4.89
CA LYS A 309 14.75 23.87 -3.83
C LYS A 309 14.08 24.07 -2.50
N PHE A 310 14.61 23.42 -1.48
CA PHE A 310 14.20 23.57 -0.08
C PHE A 310 15.40 24.01 0.75
N ASP A 311 15.21 24.99 1.63
CA ASP A 311 16.30 25.63 2.38
C ASP A 311 16.64 24.95 3.72
N GLY A 312 15.93 23.88 4.08
CA GLY A 312 16.05 23.21 5.38
C GLY A 312 15.42 23.99 6.55
N LYS A 313 14.83 25.16 6.30
CA LYS A 313 14.18 26.04 7.30
C LYS A 313 12.70 26.25 7.03
N GLY A 314 12.13 25.47 6.12
CA GLY A 314 10.70 25.52 5.78
C GLY A 314 10.38 26.39 4.58
N GLN A 315 11.35 26.98 3.89
CA GLN A 315 11.12 27.71 2.64
C GLN A 315 11.43 26.84 1.43
N ALA A 316 10.49 26.84 0.49
CA ALA A 316 10.61 26.16 -0.78
C ALA A 316 10.54 27.18 -1.92
N SER A 317 11.33 26.95 -2.96
CA SER A 317 11.25 27.69 -4.23
C SER A 317 11.17 26.70 -5.38
N CYS A 318 10.38 27.03 -6.40
CA CYS A 318 10.20 26.20 -7.58
C CYS A 318 10.29 27.08 -8.82
N ILE A 319 11.14 26.67 -9.76
CA ILE A 319 11.46 27.40 -10.98
C ILE A 319 11.33 26.45 -12.18
N LEU A 320 10.66 26.88 -13.23
CA LEU A 320 10.52 26.19 -14.51
C LEU A 320 11.69 26.53 -15.45
N THR A 321 11.89 25.73 -16.49
CA THR A 321 12.76 26.08 -17.62
C THR A 321 12.44 27.50 -18.12
N GLY A 322 13.46 28.34 -18.29
CA GLY A 322 13.30 29.75 -18.67
C GLY A 322 13.15 30.72 -17.49
N GLY A 323 13.23 30.23 -16.24
CA GLY A 323 13.32 31.08 -15.05
C GLY A 323 11.99 31.55 -14.46
N ALA A 324 10.85 31.08 -15.00
CA ALA A 324 9.54 31.40 -14.47
C ALA A 324 9.29 30.66 -13.14
N THR A 325 8.67 31.33 -12.17
CA THR A 325 8.23 30.69 -10.92
C THR A 325 7.12 29.68 -11.21
N CYS A 326 7.12 28.54 -10.52
CA CYS A 326 6.07 27.53 -10.66
C CYS A 326 4.70 28.06 -10.23
N ASP A 327 3.65 27.56 -10.90
CA ASP A 327 2.27 27.75 -10.47
C ASP A 327 2.01 27.07 -9.10
N PRO A 328 1.13 27.59 -8.23
CA PRO A 328 0.77 26.92 -6.98
C PRO A 328 0.23 25.50 -7.13
N GLN A 329 -0.27 25.13 -8.32
CA GLN A 329 -0.75 23.79 -8.67
C GLN A 329 0.35 22.88 -9.26
N GLU A 330 1.59 23.35 -9.38
CA GLU A 330 2.72 22.49 -9.77
C GLU A 330 2.93 21.39 -8.75
N ILE A 331 3.29 20.17 -9.20
CA ILE A 331 3.38 18.98 -8.34
C ILE A 331 4.29 19.21 -7.14
N ALA A 332 5.43 19.87 -7.34
CA ALA A 332 6.38 20.17 -6.26
C ALA A 332 5.91 21.25 -5.29
N MET A 333 4.90 22.04 -5.66
CA MET A 333 4.24 23.03 -4.80
C MET A 333 3.04 22.44 -4.04
N LEU A 334 2.55 21.28 -4.48
CA LEU A 334 1.53 20.54 -3.74
C LEU A 334 2.13 19.99 -2.44
N GLY A 335 1.32 20.02 -1.38
CA GLY A 335 1.71 19.42 -0.11
C GLY A 335 1.83 17.89 -0.18
N PRO A 336 2.15 17.24 0.96
CA PRO A 336 2.22 15.78 1.03
C PRO A 336 0.94 15.13 0.50
N PRO A 337 1.02 13.91 -0.06
CA PRO A 337 -0.16 13.12 -0.38
C PRO A 337 -1.11 13.03 0.81
N ARG A 338 -2.43 13.10 0.57
CA ARG A 338 -3.43 13.03 1.64
C ARG A 338 -4.29 11.78 1.53
N GLY A 339 -5.00 11.50 2.61
CA GLY A 339 -6.00 10.43 2.67
C GLY A 339 -5.42 9.03 2.48
N TRP A 340 -6.21 8.17 1.84
CA TRP A 340 -5.92 6.75 1.74
C TRP A 340 -4.75 6.44 0.79
N GLY A 341 -4.60 7.19 -0.31
CA GLY A 341 -3.54 6.97 -1.30
C GLY A 341 -2.14 7.18 -0.72
N ALA A 342 -2.00 8.10 0.25
CA ALA A 342 -0.76 8.29 0.98
C ALA A 342 -0.30 7.04 1.75
N LYS A 343 -1.24 6.18 2.17
CA LYS A 343 -0.98 5.03 3.06
C LYS A 343 -0.89 3.70 2.32
N VAL A 344 -1.73 3.49 1.31
CA VAL A 344 -1.86 2.16 0.68
C VAL A 344 -1.23 2.07 -0.71
N LEU A 345 -0.88 3.21 -1.32
CA LEU A 345 -0.25 3.21 -2.63
C LEU A 345 1.22 3.55 -2.50
N ILE A 346 2.05 2.60 -2.87
CA ILE A 346 3.50 2.75 -3.04
C ILE A 346 3.76 2.49 -4.51
N HIS A 347 4.38 3.44 -5.20
CA HIS A 347 4.69 3.29 -6.61
C HIS A 347 6.19 3.07 -6.78
N ASN A 348 6.55 2.04 -7.54
CA ASN A 348 7.93 1.77 -7.86
C ASN A 348 8.46 2.84 -8.84
N PRO A 349 9.53 3.57 -8.49
CA PRO A 349 10.24 4.40 -9.45
C PRO A 349 10.89 3.50 -10.50
N HIS A 350 10.69 3.82 -11.78
CA HIS A 350 11.31 3.05 -12.87
C HIS A 350 12.58 3.72 -13.35
N PRO A 351 13.75 3.08 -13.19
CA PRO A 351 15.02 3.62 -13.68
C PRO A 351 14.97 3.79 -15.19
N ILE A 352 15.51 4.90 -15.69
CA ILE A 352 15.65 5.15 -17.11
C ILE A 352 17.03 4.66 -17.55
N SER A 353 17.03 3.67 -18.45
CA SER A 353 18.28 3.15 -19.01
C SER A 353 18.92 4.22 -19.89
N GLN A 354 20.15 4.64 -19.56
CA GLN A 354 20.85 5.64 -20.37
C GLN A 354 21.42 4.95 -21.62
N GLY A 355 20.62 4.82 -22.68
CA GLY A 355 21.09 4.66 -24.07
C GLY A 355 21.91 3.41 -24.44
N GLU A 356 22.23 2.49 -23.52
CA GLU A 356 23.08 1.34 -23.84
C GLU A 356 22.35 0.16 -24.51
N HIS A 357 21.01 0.12 -24.53
CA HIS A 357 20.26 -1.09 -24.94
C HIS A 357 19.60 -1.11 -26.31
N LEU A 358 19.51 0.00 -27.05
CA LEU A 358 18.81 -0.03 -28.36
C LEU A 358 19.65 -0.59 -29.52
N GLN A 359 20.92 -0.96 -29.30
CA GLN A 359 21.74 -1.59 -30.34
C GLN A 359 21.66 -3.12 -30.37
N VAL A 360 21.27 -3.80 -29.29
CA VAL A 360 21.40 -5.27 -29.20
C VAL A 360 20.25 -6.02 -29.90
N CYS A 361 19.09 -5.39 -30.11
CA CYS A 361 17.92 -6.06 -30.70
C CYS A 361 17.56 -5.59 -32.14
N ARG A 362 18.46 -4.90 -32.84
CA ARG A 362 18.25 -4.46 -34.25
C ARG A 362 19.08 -5.26 -35.27
N ASN A 363 19.37 -6.53 -35.00
CA ASN A 363 19.99 -7.44 -35.97
C ASN A 363 19.00 -8.50 -36.46
#